data_AF-A0A1Z9NKS0-F1
#
_entry.id   AF-A0A1Z9NKS0-F1
#
_cell.length_a   1.000
_cell.length_b   1.000
_cell.length_c   1.000
_cell.angle_alpha   90.00
_cell.angle_beta   90.00
_cell.angle_gamma   90.00
#
_symmetry.space_group_name_H-M   'P 1'
#
loop_
_entity.id
_entity.type
_entity.pdbx_description
1 polymer ?
#
loop_
_entity_poly.entity_id
_entity_poly.type
_entity_poly.pdbx_seq_one_letter_code
_entity_poly.pdbx_strand_id
1 'polypeptide(L)'
;MDTFEFNKLNLKKINSAVDVGCGNGRHLKSLSHKIKNAQIVGIDHSHTEIVNLISEFDDIGCKNNNTYEFINHDIRNLPLKDNSQDLVICSEVLEHVPNYEAVLAECYRVLKPTGVLLISVPTYTPEKLCWLFSKKYRQTPGGHIRIFKKDQIIESFKKHKLKVFNHHRQHSFHSIYWILRSKNNMEESDFLKSFHGLLVKQMFGQAQISAFIEKMLNPLFGKSECFYLTK
;
A
#
# COMPACT_ATOMS: atom_id res chain seq x y z
N MET A 1 -2.34 -11.09 4.73
CA MET A 1 -1.22 -11.10 3.75
C MET A 1 -0.71 -9.67 3.57
N ASP A 2 0.59 -9.43 3.72
CA ASP A 2 1.18 -8.09 3.58
C ASP A 2 1.42 -7.74 2.10
N THR A 3 1.32 -6.46 1.74
CA THR A 3 1.70 -5.99 0.39
C THR A 3 3.21 -6.03 0.21
N PHE A 4 3.96 -5.61 1.23
CA PHE A 4 5.41 -5.63 1.25
C PHE A 4 5.96 -6.84 2.00
N GLU A 5 7.09 -7.36 1.54
CA GLU A 5 7.84 -8.46 2.12
C GLU A 5 8.80 -7.91 3.19
N PHE A 6 8.26 -7.61 4.37
CA PHE A 6 9.03 -7.03 5.49
C PHE A 6 10.24 -7.88 5.94
N ASN A 7 10.26 -9.18 5.63
CA ASN A 7 11.40 -10.07 5.87
C ASN A 7 12.64 -9.70 5.03
N LYS A 8 12.49 -8.88 3.99
CA LYS A 8 13.61 -8.31 3.23
C LYS A 8 14.25 -7.09 3.90
N LEU A 9 13.66 -6.60 4.99
CA LEU A 9 14.11 -5.41 5.72
C LEU A 9 14.74 -5.78 7.05
N ASN A 10 15.67 -4.96 7.52
CA ASN A 10 16.19 -5.06 8.89
C ASN A 10 15.28 -4.31 9.87
N LEU A 11 14.14 -4.93 10.19
CA LEU A 11 13.12 -4.34 11.07
C LEU A 11 13.62 -3.97 12.47
N LYS A 12 14.71 -4.60 12.95
CA LYS A 12 15.31 -4.28 14.26
C LYS A 12 15.95 -2.88 14.31
N LYS A 13 16.20 -2.26 13.15
CA LYS A 13 16.76 -0.91 13.05
C LYS A 13 15.70 0.18 12.85
N ILE A 14 14.42 -0.19 12.79
CA ILE A 14 13.33 0.75 12.55
C ILE A 14 12.81 1.24 13.90
N ASN A 15 13.13 2.48 14.23
CA ASN A 15 12.67 3.15 15.45
C ASN A 15 11.66 4.26 15.14
N SER A 16 11.59 4.74 13.90
CA SER A 16 10.55 5.65 13.41
C SER A 16 9.99 5.20 12.06
N ALA A 17 8.66 5.13 11.96
CA ALA A 17 7.97 4.75 10.74
C ALA A 17 6.78 5.69 10.46
N VAL A 18 6.50 5.96 9.19
CA VAL A 18 5.27 6.65 8.76
C VAL A 18 4.57 5.89 7.63
N ASP A 19 3.25 5.79 7.70
CA ASP A 19 2.38 5.36 6.60
C ASP A 19 1.66 6.58 6.01
N VAL A 20 2.02 6.94 4.78
CA VAL A 20 1.55 8.12 4.05
C VAL A 20 0.36 7.72 3.18
N GLY A 21 -0.82 8.24 3.49
CA GLY A 21 -2.09 7.78 2.94
C GLY A 21 -2.54 6.48 3.62
N CYS A 22 -2.56 6.46 4.95
CA CYS A 22 -2.69 5.23 5.71
C CYS A 22 -4.09 4.58 5.64
N GLY A 23 -5.14 5.32 5.25
CA GLY A 23 -6.53 4.84 5.25
C GLY A 23 -6.90 4.16 6.58
N ASN A 24 -7.43 2.94 6.49
CA ASN A 24 -7.80 2.10 7.64
C ASN A 24 -6.61 1.47 8.41
N GLY A 25 -5.38 1.87 8.08
CA GLY A 25 -4.16 1.49 8.79
C GLY A 25 -3.76 0.03 8.67
N ARG A 26 -4.08 -0.64 7.56
CA ARG A 26 -3.65 -2.04 7.32
C ARG A 26 -2.15 -2.25 7.52
N HIS A 27 -1.29 -1.36 7.01
CA HIS A 27 0.15 -1.51 7.16
C HIS A 27 0.62 -1.15 8.57
N LEU A 28 0.01 -0.16 9.20
CA LEU A 28 0.23 0.19 10.60
C LEU A 28 -0.05 -1.00 11.53
N LYS A 29 -1.17 -1.71 11.32
CA LYS A 29 -1.54 -2.93 12.05
C LYS A 29 -0.54 -4.05 11.78
N SER A 30 -0.06 -4.17 10.54
CA SER A 30 1.00 -5.15 10.23
C SER A 30 2.31 -4.84 10.95
N LEU A 31 2.70 -3.56 10.99
CA LEU A 31 3.89 -3.09 11.69
C LEU A 31 3.78 -3.27 13.20
N SER A 32 2.60 -3.06 13.80
CA SER A 32 2.40 -3.21 15.25
C SER A 32 2.86 -4.58 15.77
N HIS A 33 2.71 -5.63 14.97
CA HIS A 33 3.12 -6.98 15.31
C HIS A 33 4.59 -7.30 14.97
N LYS A 34 5.26 -6.50 14.13
CA LYS A 34 6.58 -6.82 13.55
C LYS A 34 7.72 -5.97 14.09
N ILE A 35 7.46 -4.72 14.47
CA ILE A 35 8.46 -3.80 15.04
C ILE A 35 8.16 -3.53 16.51
N LYS A 36 9.20 -3.16 17.27
CA LYS A 36 9.14 -2.95 18.72
C LYS A 36 9.86 -1.65 19.08
N ASN A 37 9.38 -0.98 20.13
CA ASN A 37 9.95 0.27 20.63
C ASN A 37 10.09 1.37 19.56
N ALA A 38 9.15 1.43 18.62
CA ALA A 38 9.17 2.39 17.52
C ALA A 38 8.07 3.45 17.67
N GLN A 39 8.32 4.65 17.16
CA GLN A 39 7.30 5.66 16.90
C GLN A 39 6.70 5.40 15.51
N ILE A 40 5.38 5.22 15.45
CA ILE A 40 4.66 4.90 14.22
C ILE A 40 3.62 5.98 13.97
N VAL A 41 3.70 6.63 12.81
CA VAL A 41 2.78 7.70 12.41
C VAL A 41 1.91 7.25 11.25
N GLY A 42 0.59 7.43 11.34
CA GLY A 42 -0.33 7.31 10.21
C GLY A 42 -0.81 8.68 9.78
N ILE A 43 -0.71 9.00 8.49
CA ILE A 43 -1.16 10.29 7.95
C ILE A 43 -2.12 10.05 6.81
N ASP A 44 -3.30 10.65 6.86
CA ASP A 44 -4.28 10.62 5.78
C ASP A 44 -5.08 11.94 5.72
N HIS A 45 -5.46 12.34 4.52
CA HIS A 45 -6.32 13.51 4.30
C HIS A 45 -7.78 13.27 4.74
N SER A 46 -8.22 12.02 4.83
CA SER A 46 -9.58 11.67 5.24
C SER A 46 -9.73 11.71 6.77
N HIS A 47 -10.48 12.70 7.25
CA HIS A 47 -10.77 12.83 8.69
C HIS A 47 -11.51 11.59 9.23
N THR A 48 -12.45 11.04 8.46
CA THR A 48 -13.22 9.85 8.86
C THR A 48 -12.34 8.62 9.02
N GLU A 49 -11.40 8.38 8.09
CA GLU A 49 -10.47 7.26 8.20
C GLU A 49 -9.58 7.39 9.44
N ILE A 50 -9.07 8.61 9.72
CA ILE A 50 -8.24 8.87 10.91
C ILE A 50 -9.02 8.63 12.21
N VAL A 51 -10.27 9.11 12.31
CA VAL A 51 -11.10 8.90 13.51
C VAL A 51 -11.37 7.41 13.73
N ASN A 52 -11.74 6.67 12.67
CA ASN A 52 -11.97 5.23 12.75
C ASN A 52 -10.69 4.49 13.16
N LEU A 53 -9.56 4.88 12.56
CA LEU A 53 -8.25 4.30 12.83
C LEU A 53 -7.84 4.46 14.30
N ILE A 54 -8.06 5.64 14.89
CA ILE A 54 -7.81 5.89 16.31
C ILE A 54 -8.61 4.91 17.17
N SER A 55 -9.92 4.81 16.92
CA SER A 55 -10.80 3.90 17.67
C SER A 55 -10.35 2.44 17.55
N GLU A 56 -9.99 1.99 16.35
CA GLU A 56 -9.56 0.61 16.13
C GLU A 56 -8.19 0.32 16.77
N PHE A 57 -7.29 1.30 16.84
CA PHE A 57 -5.96 1.13 17.45
C PHE A 57 -5.98 1.12 18.98
N ASP A 58 -7.01 1.70 19.60
CA ASP A 58 -7.20 1.58 21.05
C ASP A 58 -7.44 0.11 21.46
N ASP A 59 -8.13 -0.66 20.61
CA ASP A 59 -8.47 -2.06 20.84
C ASP A 59 -7.36 -3.06 20.43
N ILE A 60 -6.25 -2.61 19.82
CA ILE A 60 -5.16 -3.50 19.40
C ILE A 60 -4.41 -4.03 20.63
N GLY A 61 -4.64 -5.30 20.94
CA GLY A 61 -4.01 -6.00 22.08
C GLY A 61 -2.49 -6.21 21.99
N CYS A 62 -1.85 -5.96 20.84
CA CYS A 62 -0.40 -6.10 20.68
C CYS A 62 0.22 -4.84 20.05
N LYS A 63 0.72 -3.94 20.90
CA LYS A 63 1.40 -2.71 20.47
C LYS A 63 2.93 -2.82 20.46
N ASN A 64 3.51 -3.90 21.00
CA ASN A 64 4.97 -4.14 21.03
C ASN A 64 5.80 -2.97 21.61
N ASN A 65 5.23 -2.24 22.57
CA ASN A 65 5.80 -1.01 23.14
C ASN A 65 6.08 0.10 22.10
N ASN A 66 5.37 0.08 20.98
CA ASN A 66 5.37 1.16 20.00
C ASN A 66 4.44 2.29 20.46
N THR A 67 4.77 3.51 20.07
CA THR A 67 3.88 4.68 20.18
C THR A 67 3.23 4.96 18.83
N TYR A 68 1.98 5.41 18.85
CA TYR A 68 1.20 5.67 17.63
C TYR A 68 0.70 7.10 17.63
N GLU A 69 0.80 7.74 16.47
CA GLU A 69 0.24 9.07 16.22
C GLU A 69 -0.52 9.03 14.89
N PHE A 70 -1.76 9.52 14.89
CA PHE A 70 -2.60 9.55 13.69
C PHE A 70 -2.95 10.99 13.37
N ILE A 71 -2.58 11.45 12.18
CA ILE A 71 -2.65 12.86 11.81
C ILE A 71 -3.53 13.01 10.58
N ASN A 72 -4.59 13.81 10.71
CA ASN A 72 -5.34 14.26 9.53
C ASN A 72 -4.59 15.41 8.86
N HIS A 73 -3.93 15.13 7.72
CA HIS A 73 -3.14 16.12 7.01
C HIS A 73 -3.03 15.82 5.51
N ASP A 74 -2.82 16.87 4.72
CA ASP A 74 -2.45 16.71 3.31
C ASP A 74 -1.06 16.09 3.19
N ILE A 75 -0.99 14.92 2.55
CA ILE A 75 0.25 14.16 2.36
C ILE A 75 1.23 14.79 1.36
N ARG A 76 0.81 15.83 0.63
CA ARG A 76 1.70 16.65 -0.22
C ARG A 76 2.56 17.63 0.60
N ASN A 77 2.30 17.75 1.90
CA ASN A 77 3.08 18.56 2.84
C ASN A 77 3.02 17.90 4.22
N LEU A 78 3.91 16.93 4.48
CA LEU A 78 3.89 16.13 5.70
C LEU A 78 4.33 16.98 6.91
N PRO A 79 3.59 16.95 8.04
CA PRO A 79 3.94 17.65 9.27
C PRO A 79 5.04 16.94 10.06
N LEU A 80 6.07 16.45 9.36
CA LEU A 80 7.21 15.71 9.90
C LEU A 80 8.52 16.43 9.59
N LYS A 81 9.53 16.23 10.42
CA LYS A 81 10.87 16.81 10.21
C LYS A 81 11.61 16.10 9.06
N ASP A 82 12.53 16.82 8.43
CA ASP A 82 13.47 16.24 7.46
C ASP A 82 14.27 15.11 8.09
N ASN A 83 14.56 14.07 7.31
CA ASN A 83 15.39 12.93 7.73
C ASN A 83 14.99 12.35 9.11
N SER A 84 13.68 12.20 9.36
CA SER A 84 13.14 11.78 10.65
C SER A 84 12.65 10.32 10.67
N GLN A 85 12.40 9.70 9.53
CA GLN A 85 11.78 8.38 9.43
C GLN A 85 12.76 7.30 8.95
N ASP A 86 12.88 6.21 9.70
CA ASP A 86 13.65 5.02 9.27
C ASP A 86 12.89 4.22 8.20
N LEU A 87 11.55 4.22 8.28
CA LEU A 87 10.66 3.57 7.32
C LEU A 87 9.57 4.54 6.86
N VAL A 88 9.38 4.67 5.55
CA VAL A 88 8.25 5.39 4.96
C VAL A 88 7.46 4.40 4.10
N ILE A 89 6.15 4.34 4.27
CA ILE A 89 5.25 3.54 3.44
C ILE A 89 4.32 4.49 2.69
N CYS A 90 4.12 4.26 1.38
CA CYS A 90 3.16 4.97 0.56
C CYS A 90 2.55 3.97 -0.43
N SER A 91 1.46 3.33 -0.02
CA SER A 91 0.91 2.14 -0.68
C SER A 91 -0.43 2.43 -1.32
N GLU A 92 -0.53 2.30 -2.65
CA GLU A 92 -1.77 2.57 -3.40
C GLU A 92 -2.31 3.99 -3.15
N VAL A 93 -1.44 4.99 -3.28
CA VAL A 93 -1.74 6.40 -2.99
C VAL A 93 -1.48 7.29 -4.21
N LEU A 94 -0.33 7.11 -4.87
CA LEU A 94 0.14 8.02 -5.92
C LEU A 94 -0.82 8.10 -7.13
N GLU A 95 -1.62 7.06 -7.35
CA GLU A 95 -2.61 6.95 -8.40
C GLU A 95 -3.89 7.76 -8.14
N HIS A 96 -4.09 8.21 -6.90
CA HIS A 96 -5.21 9.05 -6.48
C HIS A 96 -4.83 10.53 -6.37
N VAL A 97 -3.53 10.85 -6.28
CA VAL A 97 -3.06 12.23 -6.05
C VAL A 97 -2.75 12.93 -7.39
N PRO A 98 -3.36 14.11 -7.67
CA PRO A 98 -3.06 14.87 -8.89
C PRO A 98 -1.58 15.28 -9.02
N ASN A 99 -0.97 15.74 -7.92
CA ASN A 99 0.45 16.07 -7.84
C ASN A 99 1.21 15.04 -7.00
N TYR A 100 1.33 13.81 -7.52
CA TYR A 100 2.05 12.74 -6.81
C TYR A 100 3.55 13.03 -6.65
N GLU A 101 4.14 13.88 -7.52
CA GLU A 101 5.55 14.26 -7.42
C GLU A 101 5.82 15.04 -6.12
N ALA A 102 4.87 15.86 -5.65
CA ALA A 102 4.96 16.49 -4.33
C ALA A 102 4.98 15.47 -3.18
N VAL A 103 4.21 14.38 -3.30
CA VAL A 103 4.23 13.28 -2.32
C VAL A 103 5.58 12.57 -2.34
N LEU A 104 6.15 12.30 -3.52
CA LEU A 104 7.50 11.71 -3.64
C LEU A 104 8.58 12.61 -3.03
N ALA A 105 8.48 13.92 -3.24
CA ALA A 105 9.38 14.90 -2.65
C ALA A 105 9.29 14.89 -1.11
N GLU A 106 8.08 14.84 -0.56
CA GLU A 106 7.87 14.75 0.89
C GLU A 106 8.35 13.41 1.48
N CYS A 107 8.04 12.29 0.82
CA CYS A 107 8.57 10.98 1.19
C CYS A 107 10.11 11.00 1.22
N TYR A 108 10.76 11.57 0.20
CA TYR A 108 12.21 11.76 0.20
C TYR A 108 12.66 12.68 1.34
N ARG A 109 12.00 13.81 1.58
CA ARG A 109 12.38 14.77 2.62
C ARG A 109 12.39 14.13 4.01
N VAL A 110 11.32 13.42 4.38
CA VAL A 110 11.17 12.83 5.72
C VAL A 110 11.99 11.55 5.91
N LEU A 111 12.31 10.83 4.84
CA LEU A 111 13.12 9.61 4.88
C LEU A 111 14.54 9.91 5.38
N LYS A 112 15.08 9.12 6.31
CA LYS A 112 16.50 9.21 6.71
C LYS A 112 17.44 8.76 5.59
N PRO A 113 18.71 9.20 5.56
CA PRO A 113 19.70 8.70 4.59
C PRO A 113 19.87 7.16 4.58
N THR A 114 19.71 6.52 5.73
CA THR A 114 19.77 5.05 5.88
C THR A 114 18.38 4.40 5.91
N GLY A 115 17.33 5.18 5.69
CA GLY A 115 15.95 4.71 5.76
C GLY A 115 15.52 3.96 4.51
N VAL A 116 14.39 3.26 4.62
CA VAL A 116 13.75 2.56 3.51
C VAL A 116 12.39 3.20 3.21
N LEU A 117 12.12 3.43 1.93
CA LEU A 117 10.82 3.85 1.42
C LEU A 117 10.17 2.71 0.66
N LEU A 118 8.93 2.38 1.01
CA LEU A 118 8.11 1.35 0.39
C LEU A 118 6.99 2.04 -0.39
N ILE A 119 6.95 1.82 -1.70
CA ILE A 119 5.90 2.36 -2.57
C ILE A 119 5.19 1.24 -3.30
N SER A 120 3.87 1.26 -3.32
CA SER A 120 3.10 0.42 -4.24
C SER A 120 2.18 1.25 -5.13
N VAL A 121 2.03 0.79 -6.38
CA VAL A 121 1.05 1.33 -7.33
C VAL A 121 0.37 0.18 -8.09
N PRO A 122 -0.84 0.38 -8.62
CA PRO A 122 -1.51 -0.61 -9.45
C PRO A 122 -0.66 -1.01 -10.67
N THR A 123 -0.63 -2.30 -10.95
CA THR A 123 0.05 -2.87 -12.11
C THR A 123 -0.71 -2.49 -13.37
N TYR A 124 0.03 -1.99 -14.37
CA TYR A 124 -0.55 -1.42 -15.58
C TYR A 124 -1.56 -2.35 -16.29
N THR A 125 -1.18 -3.60 -16.53
CA THR A 125 -1.97 -4.51 -17.38
C THR A 125 -3.30 -4.91 -16.74
N PRO A 126 -3.36 -5.45 -15.50
CA PRO A 126 -4.64 -5.75 -14.86
C PRO A 126 -5.56 -4.54 -14.75
N GLU A 127 -5.00 -3.40 -14.34
CA GLU A 127 -5.75 -2.16 -14.16
C GLU A 127 -6.35 -1.65 -15.48
N LYS A 128 -5.55 -1.66 -16.55
CA LYS A 128 -6.01 -1.28 -17.90
C LYS A 128 -7.11 -2.21 -18.41
N LEU A 129 -7.05 -3.51 -18.10
CA LEU A 129 -8.10 -4.45 -18.46
C LEU A 129 -9.41 -4.12 -17.73
N CYS A 130 -9.37 -3.83 -16.42
CA CYS A 130 -10.56 -3.37 -15.69
C CYS A 130 -11.16 -2.12 -16.31
N TRP A 131 -10.32 -1.13 -16.66
CA TRP A 131 -10.75 0.11 -17.34
C TRP A 131 -11.37 -0.15 -18.71
N LEU A 132 -10.85 -1.12 -19.45
CA LEU A 132 -11.38 -1.51 -20.76
C LEU A 132 -12.74 -2.19 -20.63
N PHE A 133 -12.91 -3.08 -19.65
CA PHE A 133 -14.13 -3.85 -19.48
C PHE A 133 -15.27 -3.07 -18.81
N SER A 134 -14.99 -2.07 -17.97
CA SER A 134 -16.05 -1.38 -17.24
C SER A 134 -15.81 0.13 -17.07
N LYS A 135 -16.75 0.94 -17.60
CA LYS A 135 -16.82 2.37 -17.30
C LYS A 135 -17.15 2.63 -15.82
N LYS A 136 -18.03 1.80 -15.23
CA LYS A 136 -18.44 1.90 -13.81
C LYS A 136 -17.24 1.70 -12.88
N TYR A 137 -16.33 0.80 -13.22
CA TYR A 137 -15.09 0.59 -12.46
C TYR A 137 -14.27 1.89 -12.37
N ARG A 138 -14.06 2.57 -13.49
CA ARG A 138 -13.33 3.85 -13.53
C ARG A 138 -14.02 4.99 -12.76
N GLN A 139 -15.34 4.94 -12.65
CA GLN A 139 -16.16 5.98 -12.03
C GLN A 139 -16.49 5.69 -10.56
N THR A 140 -15.92 4.63 -9.99
CA THR A 140 -16.13 4.31 -8.58
C THR A 140 -15.55 5.44 -7.72
N PRO A 141 -16.26 5.93 -6.69
CA PRO A 141 -15.75 6.97 -5.80
C PRO A 141 -14.39 6.57 -5.22
N GLY A 142 -13.42 7.49 -5.25
CA GLY A 142 -12.04 7.19 -4.88
C GLY A 142 -11.28 6.35 -5.92
N GLY A 143 -11.77 6.22 -7.15
CA GLY A 143 -11.09 5.50 -8.22
C GLY A 143 -9.75 6.12 -8.64
N HIS A 144 -8.95 5.35 -9.38
CA HIS A 144 -7.65 5.81 -9.86
C HIS A 144 -7.81 6.90 -10.92
N ILE A 145 -7.11 8.02 -10.77
CA ILE A 145 -7.07 9.09 -11.78
C ILE A 145 -5.98 8.86 -12.83
N ARG A 146 -5.09 7.90 -12.58
CA ARG A 146 -3.98 7.51 -13.48
C ARG A 146 -3.63 6.03 -13.31
N ILE A 147 -2.91 5.49 -14.29
CA ILE A 147 -2.27 4.17 -14.21
C ILE A 147 -0.80 4.36 -14.56
N PHE A 148 0.11 3.93 -13.68
CA PHE A 148 1.54 4.02 -13.94
C PHE A 148 2.01 2.87 -14.82
N LYS A 149 2.81 3.18 -15.85
CA LYS A 149 3.74 2.18 -16.40
C LYS A 149 4.92 2.05 -15.43
N LYS A 150 5.41 0.83 -15.26
CA LYS A 150 6.54 0.53 -14.35
C LYS A 150 7.76 1.42 -14.62
N ASP A 151 8.14 1.58 -15.88
CA ASP A 151 9.34 2.35 -16.22
C ASP A 151 9.15 3.85 -15.94
N GLN A 152 7.94 4.38 -16.19
CA GLN A 152 7.61 5.78 -15.92
C GLN A 152 7.69 6.12 -14.43
N ILE A 153 7.15 5.26 -13.56
CA ILE A 153 7.23 5.52 -12.12
C ILE A 153 8.67 5.39 -11.60
N ILE A 154 9.46 4.45 -12.15
CA ILE A 154 10.90 4.34 -11.86
C ILE A 154 11.65 5.62 -12.26
N GLU A 155 11.31 6.23 -13.40
CA GLU A 155 11.89 7.51 -13.81
C GLU A 155 11.54 8.65 -12.85
N SER A 156 10.28 8.73 -12.38
CA SER A 156 9.88 9.70 -11.34
C SER A 156 10.66 9.50 -10.05
N PHE A 157 10.90 8.25 -9.62
CA PHE A 157 11.75 7.96 -8.45
C PHE A 157 13.17 8.50 -8.63
N LYS A 158 13.80 8.23 -9.78
CA LYS A 158 15.15 8.73 -10.09
C LYS A 158 15.21 10.26 -10.07
N LYS A 159 14.18 10.93 -10.59
CA LYS A 159 14.06 12.39 -10.61
C LYS A 159 14.04 12.98 -9.18
N HIS A 160 13.52 12.22 -8.22
CA HIS A 160 13.49 12.53 -6.80
C HIS A 160 14.70 11.98 -6.02
N LYS A 161 15.75 11.54 -6.72
CA LYS A 161 16.96 10.95 -6.12
C LYS A 161 16.67 9.68 -5.30
N LEU A 162 15.56 8.98 -5.59
CA LEU A 162 15.23 7.70 -5.00
C LEU A 162 15.76 6.57 -5.87
N LYS A 163 16.38 5.57 -5.24
CA LYS A 163 16.97 4.40 -5.91
C LYS A 163 16.20 3.15 -5.52
N VAL A 164 15.72 2.42 -6.52
CA VAL A 164 15.08 1.12 -6.31
C VAL A 164 16.16 0.07 -6.05
N PHE A 165 16.10 -0.62 -4.91
CA PHE A 165 16.99 -1.74 -4.58
C PHE A 165 16.27 -3.09 -4.58
N ASN A 166 14.94 -3.09 -4.52
CA ASN A 166 14.14 -4.31 -4.64
C ASN A 166 12.78 -3.99 -5.27
N HIS A 167 12.17 -5.00 -5.87
CA HIS A 167 10.88 -4.90 -6.53
C HIS A 167 10.21 -6.28 -6.57
N HIS A 168 8.90 -6.31 -6.33
CA HIS A 168 8.07 -7.50 -6.57
C HIS A 168 6.66 -7.08 -6.95
N ARG A 169 5.84 -8.06 -7.32
CA ARG A 169 4.40 -7.90 -7.55
C ARG A 169 3.63 -8.69 -6.51
N GLN A 170 2.42 -8.26 -6.15
CA GLN A 170 1.62 -8.89 -5.11
C GLN A 170 0.12 -8.91 -5.44
N HIS A 171 -0.63 -9.82 -4.82
CA HIS A 171 -2.10 -9.93 -4.85
C HIS A 171 -2.67 -10.33 -6.22
N SER A 172 -2.13 -11.35 -6.86
CA SER A 172 -2.58 -11.78 -8.20
C SER A 172 -4.03 -12.25 -8.26
N PHE A 173 -4.57 -12.86 -7.20
CA PHE A 173 -5.98 -13.26 -7.18
C PHE A 173 -6.90 -12.04 -7.12
N HIS A 174 -6.47 -10.92 -6.53
CA HIS A 174 -7.22 -9.68 -6.59
C HIS A 174 -7.31 -9.14 -8.03
N SER A 175 -6.23 -9.19 -8.82
CA SER A 175 -6.29 -8.83 -10.24
C SER A 175 -7.34 -9.67 -10.98
N ILE A 176 -7.31 -10.99 -10.78
CA ILE A 176 -8.25 -11.91 -11.42
C ILE A 176 -9.69 -11.55 -11.01
N TYR A 177 -9.92 -11.35 -9.71
CA TYR A 177 -11.23 -10.97 -9.19
C TYR A 177 -11.76 -9.69 -9.83
N TRP A 178 -10.95 -8.62 -9.86
CA TRP A 178 -11.38 -7.33 -10.40
C TRP A 178 -11.58 -7.35 -11.91
N ILE A 179 -10.77 -8.10 -12.66
CA ILE A 179 -10.96 -8.28 -14.10
C ILE A 179 -12.27 -9.01 -14.38
N LEU A 180 -12.54 -10.11 -13.67
CA LEU A 180 -13.77 -10.89 -13.84
C LEU A 180 -15.00 -10.08 -13.44
N ARG A 181 -14.94 -9.37 -12.32
CA ARG A 181 -16.01 -8.48 -11.87
C ARG A 181 -16.26 -7.33 -12.85
N SER A 182 -15.19 -6.75 -13.42
CA SER A 182 -15.31 -5.69 -14.44
C SER A 182 -15.95 -6.23 -15.72
N LYS A 183 -15.59 -7.44 -16.16
CA LYS A 183 -16.25 -8.13 -17.28
C LYS A 183 -17.73 -8.40 -17.01
N ASN A 184 -18.09 -8.64 -15.76
CA ASN A 184 -19.48 -8.85 -15.33
C ASN A 184 -20.21 -7.53 -14.99
N ASN A 185 -19.84 -6.41 -15.64
CA ASN A 185 -20.47 -5.09 -15.42
C ASN A 185 -20.52 -4.61 -13.96
N MET A 186 -19.55 -5.04 -13.15
CA MET A 186 -19.45 -4.81 -11.70
C MET A 186 -20.47 -5.57 -10.83
N GLU A 187 -21.27 -6.45 -11.41
CA GLU A 187 -22.23 -7.30 -10.70
C GLU A 187 -21.53 -8.52 -10.08
N GLU A 188 -22.04 -8.97 -8.92
CA GLU A 188 -21.48 -10.11 -8.19
C GLU A 188 -22.29 -11.39 -8.45
N SER A 189 -21.72 -12.28 -9.25
CA SER A 189 -22.19 -13.67 -9.36
C SER A 189 -21.84 -14.50 -8.12
N ASP A 190 -22.49 -15.64 -7.93
CA ASP A 190 -22.21 -16.53 -6.79
C ASP A 190 -20.76 -17.04 -6.79
N PHE A 191 -20.19 -17.22 -7.98
CA PHE A 191 -18.76 -17.50 -8.13
C PHE A 191 -17.90 -16.34 -7.61
N LEU A 192 -18.20 -15.10 -8.00
CA LEU A 192 -17.43 -13.92 -7.56
C LEU A 192 -17.53 -13.70 -6.05
N LYS A 193 -18.71 -13.92 -5.45
CA LYS A 193 -18.89 -13.86 -3.98
C LYS A 193 -18.05 -14.92 -3.28
N SER A 194 -18.10 -16.16 -3.78
CA SER A 194 -17.31 -17.27 -3.24
C SER A 194 -15.80 -17.01 -3.37
N PHE A 195 -15.37 -16.48 -4.52
CA PHE A 195 -13.98 -16.11 -4.76
C PHE A 195 -13.53 -14.96 -3.87
N HIS A 196 -14.36 -13.94 -3.67
CA HIS A 196 -14.10 -12.87 -2.70
C HIS A 196 -13.99 -13.42 -1.26
N GLY A 197 -14.86 -14.35 -0.87
CA GLY A 197 -14.76 -15.04 0.42
C GLY A 197 -13.44 -15.79 0.61
N LEU A 198 -12.89 -16.41 -0.44
CA LEU A 198 -11.56 -17.01 -0.41
C LEU A 198 -10.47 -15.97 -0.17
N LEU A 199 -10.54 -14.82 -0.87
CA LEU A 199 -9.61 -13.70 -0.68
C LEU A 199 -9.62 -13.18 0.76
N VAL A 200 -10.80 -13.04 1.36
CA VAL A 200 -10.96 -12.65 2.77
C VAL A 200 -10.32 -13.69 3.69
N LYS A 201 -10.56 -14.99 3.47
CA LYS A 201 -9.91 -16.06 4.25
C LYS A 201 -8.38 -16.03 4.14
N GLN A 202 -7.82 -15.72 2.96
CA GLN A 202 -6.37 -15.54 2.79
C GLN A 202 -5.83 -14.38 3.63
N MET A 203 -6.59 -13.27 3.77
CA MET A 203 -6.17 -12.14 4.60
C MET A 203 -5.95 -12.55 6.05
N PHE A 204 -6.81 -13.44 6.58
CA PHE A 204 -6.74 -13.99 7.93
C PHE A 204 -5.88 -15.27 8.05
N GLY A 205 -5.15 -15.65 7.00
CA GLY A 205 -4.27 -16.83 7.01
C GLY A 205 -4.99 -18.18 7.00
N GLN A 206 -6.30 -18.20 6.73
CA GLN A 206 -7.16 -19.39 6.79
C GLN A 206 -7.19 -20.19 5.47
N ALA A 207 -6.36 -19.83 4.48
CA ALA A 207 -6.39 -20.43 3.15
C ALA A 207 -4.99 -20.59 2.54
N GLN A 208 -4.12 -21.36 3.22
CA GLN A 208 -2.68 -21.47 2.90
C GLN A 208 -2.38 -22.00 1.50
N ILE A 209 -3.11 -23.02 1.02
CA ILE A 209 -2.91 -23.57 -0.33
C ILE A 209 -3.17 -22.51 -1.39
N SER A 210 -4.29 -21.79 -1.28
CA SER A 210 -4.63 -20.72 -2.20
C SER A 210 -3.61 -19.57 -2.16
N ALA A 211 -3.11 -19.22 -0.96
CA ALA A 211 -2.06 -18.22 -0.80
C ALA A 211 -0.72 -18.64 -1.43
N PHE A 212 -0.38 -19.92 -1.39
CA PHE A 212 0.79 -20.46 -2.09
C PHE A 212 0.65 -20.36 -3.61
N ILE A 213 -0.51 -20.74 -4.16
CA ILE A 213 -0.80 -20.63 -5.60
C ILE A 213 -0.73 -19.16 -6.04
N GLU A 214 -1.35 -18.27 -5.28
CA GLU A 214 -1.32 -16.82 -5.56
C GLU A 214 0.13 -16.29 -5.60
N LYS A 215 0.98 -16.74 -4.67
CA LYS A 215 2.40 -16.37 -4.65
C LYS A 215 3.13 -16.77 -5.92
N MET A 216 2.82 -17.94 -6.50
CA MET A 216 3.40 -18.37 -7.78
C MET A 216 2.94 -17.50 -8.96
N LEU A 217 1.72 -16.97 -8.90
CA LEU A 217 1.12 -16.16 -9.97
C LEU A 217 1.45 -14.67 -9.88
N ASN A 218 1.89 -14.19 -8.72
CA ASN A 218 2.23 -12.80 -8.47
C ASN A 218 3.16 -12.16 -9.51
N PRO A 219 4.25 -12.81 -9.98
CA PRO A 219 5.13 -12.22 -10.99
C PRO A 219 4.41 -11.86 -12.30
N LEU A 220 3.37 -12.62 -12.66
CA LEU A 220 2.62 -12.46 -13.91
C LEU A 220 1.40 -11.56 -13.75
N PHE A 221 0.61 -11.79 -12.69
CA PHE A 221 -0.73 -11.22 -12.53
C PHE A 221 -0.90 -10.36 -11.26
N GLY A 222 0.16 -10.08 -10.50
CA GLY A 222 0.03 -9.26 -9.29
C GLY A 222 -0.71 -7.95 -9.56
N LYS A 223 -1.59 -7.57 -8.63
CA LYS A 223 -2.36 -6.33 -8.69
C LYS A 223 -1.45 -5.13 -8.50
N SER A 224 -0.48 -5.20 -7.58
CA SER A 224 0.35 -4.07 -7.20
C SER A 224 1.81 -4.31 -7.58
N GLU A 225 2.44 -3.31 -8.21
CA GLU A 225 3.89 -3.20 -8.31
C GLU A 225 4.40 -2.64 -6.98
N CYS A 226 5.29 -3.36 -6.30
CA CYS A 226 5.79 -3.01 -4.97
C CYS A 226 7.30 -2.73 -5.06
N PHE A 227 7.70 -1.50 -4.74
CA PHE A 227 9.06 -1.01 -4.83
C PHE A 227 9.65 -0.74 -3.45
N TYR A 228 10.94 -1.01 -3.32
CA TYR A 228 11.72 -0.73 -2.13
C TYR A 228 12.84 0.22 -2.54
N LEU A 229 12.88 1.36 -1.89
CA LEU A 229 13.70 2.49 -2.28
C LEU A 229 14.58 2.98 -1.13
N THR A 230 15.71 3.56 -1.48
CA THR A 230 16.56 4.37 -0.60
C THR A 230 16.79 5.75 -1.23
N LYS A 231 17.40 6.65 -0.47
CA LYS A 231 18.08 7.82 -1.04
C LYS A 231 19.30 7.43 -1.88
#